data_AF-A0A3B8WII0-F1
#
_entry.id   AF-A0A3B8WII0-F1
#
_cell.length_a   1.000
_cell.length_b   1.000
_cell.length_c   1.000
_cell.angle_alpha   90.00
_cell.angle_beta   90.00
_cell.angle_gamma   90.00
#
_symmetry.space_group_name_H-M   'P 1'
#
loop_
_entity.id
_entity.type
_entity.pdbx_description
1 polymer ?
#
loop_
_entity_poly.entity_id
_entity_poly.type
_entity_poly.pdbx_seq_one_letter_code
_entity_poly.pdbx_strand_id
1 'polypeptide(L)'
;MTVRLGIVMDPIQDIHFKKDSSLAMLHAAQKRGWEIEYMELPDLYLAGGQARAHTRRLTVHMDPDNWYSFGASQDRALGDLDVILMRQDPPVDR
;
A
#
# COMPACT_ATOMS: atom_id res chain seq x y z
N MET A 1 -1.38 3.30 20.39
CA MET A 1 -2.30 2.99 19.27
C MET A 1 -1.45 2.84 18.03
N THR A 2 -1.67 1.78 17.25
CA THR A 2 -0.92 1.48 16.03
C THR A 2 -1.69 2.05 14.85
N VAL A 3 -1.07 2.93 14.07
CA VAL A 3 -1.69 3.51 12.87
C VAL A 3 -1.70 2.45 11.75
N ARG A 4 -2.85 2.30 11.08
CA ARG A 4 -3.04 1.46 9.89
C ARG A 4 -3.03 2.34 8.64
N LEU A 5 -1.94 2.26 7.89
CA LEU A 5 -1.71 2.98 6.65
C LEU A 5 -2.10 2.10 5.47
N GLY A 6 -3.09 2.52 4.69
CA GLY A 6 -3.35 2.00 3.36
C GLY A 6 -2.45 2.68 2.32
N ILE A 7 -1.96 1.92 1.34
CA ILE A 7 -1.39 2.48 0.11
C ILE A 7 -2.08 1.89 -1.10
N VAL A 8 -2.49 2.76 -2.02
CA VAL A 8 -2.94 2.41 -3.36
C VAL A 8 -1.85 2.81 -4.32
N MET A 9 -1.24 1.87 -5.03
CA MET A 9 -0.15 2.16 -5.96
C MET A 9 -0.10 1.17 -7.13
N ASP A 10 0.70 1.50 -8.13
CA ASP A 10 1.10 0.54 -9.16
C ASP A 10 1.84 -0.67 -8.53
N PRO A 11 2.00 -1.78 -9.27
CA PRO A 11 2.53 -3.01 -8.68
C PRO A 11 3.89 -2.80 -8.00
N ILE A 12 3.99 -3.14 -6.71
CA ILE A 12 5.20 -2.86 -5.90
C ILE A 12 6.43 -3.64 -6.40
N GLN A 13 6.21 -4.74 -7.13
CA GLN A 13 7.29 -5.47 -7.80
C GLN A 13 7.97 -4.69 -8.94
N ASP A 14 7.31 -3.66 -9.49
CA ASP A 14 7.79 -2.94 -10.67
C ASP A 14 8.48 -1.62 -10.30
N ILE A 15 8.65 -1.34 -9.00
CA ILE A 15 9.26 -0.09 -8.53
C ILE A 15 10.77 -0.06 -8.77
N HIS A 16 11.29 1.15 -9.01
CA HIS A 16 12.73 1.38 -9.05
C HIS A 16 13.29 1.60 -7.65
N PHE A 17 13.79 0.55 -6.98
CA PHE A 17 14.28 0.57 -5.59
C PHE A 17 15.05 1.84 -5.16
N LYS A 18 15.98 2.33 -5.99
CA LYS A 18 16.82 3.50 -5.68
C LYS A 18 16.15 4.86 -5.89
N LYS A 19 15.03 4.92 -6.61
CA LYS A 19 14.36 6.16 -7.03
C LYS A 19 12.93 6.28 -6.52
N ASP A 20 12.40 5.22 -5.92
CA ASP A 20 11.01 5.16 -5.51
C ASP A 20 10.80 5.83 -4.13
N SER A 21 10.08 6.96 -4.14
CA SER A 21 9.73 7.68 -2.92
C SER A 21 8.65 6.96 -2.11
N SER A 22 7.82 6.12 -2.73
CA SER A 22 6.81 5.33 -2.04
C SER A 22 7.47 4.32 -1.09
N LEU A 23 8.49 3.58 -1.54
CA LEU A 23 9.25 2.65 -0.70
C LEU A 23 9.87 3.35 0.52
N ALA A 24 10.44 4.55 0.33
CA ALA A 24 11.00 5.34 1.43
C ALA A 24 9.93 5.76 2.46
N MET A 25 8.74 6.16 2.00
CA MET A 25 7.61 6.49 2.88
C MET A 25 7.12 5.27 3.67
N LEU A 26 6.95 4.12 3.00
CA LEU A 26 6.52 2.87 3.63
C LEU A 26 7.53 2.38 4.68
N HIS A 27 8.83 2.45 4.36
CA HIS A 27 9.87 2.09 5.31
C HIS A 27 9.86 3.00 6.55
N ALA A 28 9.63 4.31 6.36
CA ALA A 28 9.51 5.26 7.46
C ALA A 28 8.24 5.03 8.30
N ALA A 29 7.13 4.58 7.71
CA ALA A 29 5.91 4.20 8.42
C ALA A 29 6.15 2.96 9.29
N GLN A 30 6.78 1.92 8.73
CA GLN A 30 7.17 0.71 9.47
C GLN A 30 8.10 1.02 10.65
N LYS A 31 9.09 1.91 10.48
CA LYS A 31 9.97 2.35 11.58
C LYS A 31 9.23 3.03 12.73
N ARG A 32 8.05 3.61 12.46
CA ARG A 32 7.15 4.17 13.49
C ARG A 32 6.23 3.12 14.11
N GLY A 33 6.37 1.85 13.72
CA GLY A 33 5.53 0.75 14.15
C GLY A 33 4.16 0.73 13.49
N TRP A 34 3.96 1.44 12.37
CA TRP A 34 2.67 1.45 11.67
C TRP A 34 2.46 0.14 10.92
N GLU A 35 1.20 -0.29 10.83
CA GLU A 35 0.80 -1.39 9.98
C GLU A 35 0.49 -0.88 8.58
N ILE A 36 0.94 -1.61 7.56
CA ILE A 36 0.81 -1.21 6.16
C ILE A 36 -0.08 -2.21 5.44
N GLU A 37 -1.10 -1.70 4.78
CA GLU A 37 -2.05 -2.45 3.96
C GLU A 37 -1.86 -2.02 2.50
N TYR A 38 -1.50 -2.97 1.64
CA TYR A 38 -1.25 -2.76 0.23
C TYR A 38 -2.49 -3.06 -0.59
N MET A 39 -2.76 -2.18 -1.57
CA MET A 39 -3.82 -2.28 -2.56
C MET A 39 -3.31 -1.80 -3.91
N GLU A 40 -3.78 -2.43 -4.97
CA GLU A 40 -3.73 -1.90 -6.33
C GLU A 40 -5.10 -1.27 -6.68
N LEU A 41 -5.19 -0.48 -7.76
CA LEU A 41 -6.46 0.15 -8.14
C LEU A 41 -7.62 -0.87 -8.33
N PRO A 42 -7.40 -2.05 -8.96
CA PRO A 42 -8.46 -3.07 -9.11
C PRO A 42 -8.93 -3.69 -7.79
N ASP A 43 -8.16 -3.56 -6.71
CA ASP A 43 -8.55 -4.08 -5.39
C ASP A 43 -9.64 -3.23 -4.74
N LEU A 44 -9.84 -1.99 -5.19
CA LEU A 44 -10.82 -1.06 -4.63
C LEU A 44 -12.20 -1.28 -5.25
N TYR A 45 -13.23 -1.32 -4.41
CA TYR A 45 -14.60 -1.50 -4.87
C TYR A 45 -15.64 -0.89 -3.91
N LEU A 46 -16.88 -0.77 -4.41
CA LEU A 46 -18.04 -0.40 -3.61
C LEU A 46 -18.94 -1.61 -3.41
N ALA A 47 -19.30 -1.91 -2.17
CA ALA A 47 -20.34 -2.88 -1.84
C ALA A 47 -21.40 -2.23 -0.94
N GLY A 48 -22.65 -2.19 -1.42
CA GLY A 48 -23.75 -1.58 -0.67
C GLY A 48 -23.53 -0.12 -0.30
N GLY A 49 -22.79 0.64 -1.13
CA GLY A 49 -22.43 2.04 -0.85
C GLY A 49 -21.26 2.21 0.12
N GLN A 50 -20.68 1.13 0.64
CA GLN A 50 -19.47 1.17 1.47
C GLN A 50 -18.22 0.98 0.59
N ALA A 51 -17.23 1.86 0.78
CA ALA A 51 -15.92 1.73 0.16
C ALA A 51 -15.11 0.61 0.85
N ARG A 52 -14.67 -0.36 0.04
CA ARG A 52 -13.96 -1.57 0.49
C ARG A 52 -12.76 -1.86 -0.40
N ALA A 53 -11.87 -2.70 0.08
CA ALA A 53 -10.77 -3.21 -0.71
C ALA A 53 -10.31 -4.61 -0.29
N HIS A 54 -9.77 -5.35 -1.25
CA HIS A 54 -8.92 -6.50 -0.97
C HIS A 54 -7.51 -6.01 -0.62
N THR A 55 -7.14 -6.10 0.65
CA THR A 55 -5.85 -5.61 1.15
C THR A 55 -4.90 -6.77 1.41
N ARG A 56 -3.61 -6.56 1.18
CA ARG A 56 -2.53 -7.46 1.62
C ARG A 56 -1.67 -6.76 2.66
N ARG A 57 -1.40 -7.42 3.79
CA ARG A 57 -0.42 -6.88 4.74
C ARG A 57 0.93 -6.75 4.05
N LEU A 58 1.54 -5.57 4.13
CA LEU A 58 2.82 -5.29 3.49
C LEU A 58 3.91 -5.12 4.54
N THR A 59 5.06 -5.75 4.28
CA THR A 59 6.32 -5.44 4.94
C THR A 59 7.33 -5.09 3.86
N VAL A 60 7.90 -3.89 3.93
CA VAL A 60 8.99 -3.44 3.07
C VAL A 60 10.34 -3.58 3.76
N HIS A 61 11.36 -3.82 2.95
CA HIS A 61 12.76 -3.97 3.36
C HIS A 61 13.62 -3.04 2.52
N MET A 62 14.72 -2.54 3.09
CA MET A 62 15.70 -1.75 2.35
C MET A 62 16.76 -2.68 1.73
N ASP A 63 16.29 -3.65 0.97
CA ASP A 63 17.07 -4.69 0.30
C ASP A 63 16.76 -4.69 -1.20
N PRO A 64 17.74 -4.43 -2.09
CA PRO A 64 17.52 -4.39 -3.53
C PRO A 64 17.16 -5.75 -4.16
N ASP A 65 17.32 -6.87 -3.46
CA ASP A 65 16.94 -8.20 -3.96
C ASP A 65 15.60 -8.68 -3.38
N ASN A 66 15.09 -8.01 -2.33
CA ASN A 66 13.87 -8.39 -1.63
C ASN A 66 13.25 -7.20 -0.87
N TRP A 67 12.79 -6.18 -1.60
CA TRP A 67 12.32 -4.94 -0.98
C TRP A 67 10.90 -5.01 -0.41
N TYR A 68 10.18 -6.12 -0.59
CA TYR A 68 8.83 -6.28 -0.07
C TYR A 68 8.47 -7.74 0.19
N SER A 69 7.49 -7.95 1.07
CA SER A 69 6.86 -9.24 1.30
C SER A 69 5.39 -9.03 1.67
N PHE A 70 4.52 -9.85 1.09
CA PHE A 70 3.10 -9.86 1.41
C PHE A 70 2.80 -10.86 2.52
N GLY A 71 1.94 -10.45 3.45
CA GLY A 71 1.29 -11.31 4.43
C GLY A 71 -0.11 -11.72 3.98
N ALA A 72 -0.98 -11.95 4.96
CA ALA A 72 -2.36 -12.34 4.70
C ALA A 72 -3.11 -11.31 3.84
N SER A 73 -3.91 -11.82 2.91
CA SER A 73 -4.92 -11.03 2.21
C SER A 73 -6.21 -11.03 3.02
N GLN A 74 -6.90 -9.89 3.05
CA GLN A 74 -8.19 -9.74 3.71
C GLN A 74 -9.06 -8.71 3.00
N ASP A 75 -10.36 -8.95 3.05
CA ASP A 75 -11.36 -7.96 2.66
C ASP A 75 -11.59 -6.95 3.80
N ARG A 76 -11.51 -5.65 3.49
CA ARG A 76 -11.52 -4.59 4.51
C ARG A 76 -12.40 -3.41 4.07
N ALA A 77 -13.13 -2.82 5.02
CA ALA A 77 -13.74 -1.51 4.79
C ALA A 77 -12.66 -0.42 4.83
N LEU A 78 -12.60 0.47 3.84
CA LEU A 78 -11.56 1.50 3.78
C LEU A 78 -11.62 2.47 4.97
N GLY A 79 -12.80 2.60 5.60
CA GLY A 79 -12.97 3.38 6.84
C GLY A 79 -12.31 2.77 8.08
N ASP A 80 -11.83 1.52 8.01
CA ASP A 80 -11.05 0.88 9.09
C ASP A 80 -9.57 1.26 9.05
N LEU A 81 -9.13 1.99 8.01
CA LEU A 81 -7.78 2.52 7.86
C LEU A 81 -7.73 3.94 8.41
N ASP A 82 -6.64 4.30 9.09
CA ASP A 82 -6.46 5.65 9.64
C ASP A 82 -6.08 6.66 8.56
N VAL A 83 -5.38 6.19 7.52
CA VAL A 83 -4.90 7.01 6.41
C VAL A 83 -4.71 6.15 5.17
N ILE A 84 -4.97 6.73 3.99
CA ILE A 84 -4.70 6.09 2.70
C ILE A 84 -3.81 7.02 1.86
N LEU A 85 -2.67 6.50 1.38
CA LEU A 85 -1.83 7.17 0.40
C LEU A 85 -2.24 6.72 -1.01
N MET A 86 -2.75 7.64 -1.81
CA MET A 86 -3.00 7.42 -3.23
C MET A 86 -1.72 7.73 -4.01
N ARG A 87 -1.00 6.68 -4.40
CA ARG A 87 0.32 6.69 -5.07
C ARG A 87 0.26 5.97 -6.42
N GLN A 88 -0.82 6.19 -7.16
CA GLN A 88 -0.87 5.83 -8.56
C GLN A 88 -0.15 6.91 -9.37
N ASP A 89 0.74 6.51 -10.27
CA ASP A 89 1.32 7.49 -11.18
C ASP A 89 0.20 8.03 -12.09
N PRO A 90 0.13 9.35 -12.31
CA PRO A 90 -0.83 9.91 -13.25
C PRO A 90 -0.62 9.27 -14.62
N PRO A 91 -1.68 9.06 -15.42
CA PRO A 91 -1.50 8.57 -16.77
C PRO A 91 -0.50 9.49 -17.48
N VAL A 92 0.57 8.91 -18.00
CA VAL A 92 1.50 9.65 -18.85
C VAL A 92 0.70 9.99 -20.10
N ASP A 93 0.53 11.28 -20.37
CA ASP A 93 -0.20 11.80 -21.53
C ASP A 93 0.13 10.96 -22.78
N ARG A 94 -0.89 10.32 -23.35
CA ARG A 94 -0.84 9.75 -24.71
C ARG A 94 -1.29 10.79 -25.72
#